data_AF-A0A1G5GS64-F1
#
_entry.id   AF-A0A1G5GS64-F1
#
_cell.length_a   1.000
_cell.length_b   1.000
_cell.length_c   1.000
_cell.angle_alpha   90.00
_cell.angle_beta   90.00
_cell.angle_gamma   90.00
#
_symmetry.space_group_name_H-M   'P 1'
#
loop_
_entity.id
_entity.type
_entity.pdbx_description
1 polymer ?
#
loop_
_entity_poly.entity_id
_entity_poly.type
_entity_poly.pdbx_seq_one_letter_code
_entity_poly.pdbx_strand_id
1 'polypeptide(L)'
;MGDLSFYYDRWHYSIAHVPPASSGKIVLYSMACIGPLQCDEYGIDEDGRPYYRYEWIENDLYEDDNMTRSISEDSLIKVIENAGSYFRKGQFPEAMAAASACEEIVAWLKEKYRK
;
A
#
# COMPACT_ATOMS: atom_id res chain seq x y z
N MET A 1 -16.50 -6.41 0.15
CA MET A 1 -15.41 -7.06 -0.61
C MET A 1 -14.19 -6.98 0.28
N GLY A 2 -13.47 -8.08 0.46
CA GLY A 2 -12.23 -8.08 1.26
C GLY A 2 -11.08 -7.46 0.49
N ASP A 3 -9.98 -7.17 1.19
CA ASP A 3 -8.76 -6.67 0.59
C ASP A 3 -8.23 -7.62 -0.49
N LEU A 4 -7.64 -7.07 -1.55
CA LEU A 4 -7.03 -7.85 -2.62
C LEU A 4 -5.61 -8.25 -2.19
N SER A 5 -5.32 -9.55 -2.14
CA SER A 5 -3.99 -10.07 -1.84
C SER A 5 -3.53 -11.08 -2.89
N PHE A 6 -2.32 -10.95 -3.41
CA PHE A 6 -1.79 -11.85 -4.42
C PHE A 6 -0.26 -11.86 -4.45
N TYR A 7 0.29 -12.91 -5.06
CA TYR A 7 1.72 -13.05 -5.29
C TYR A 7 2.07 -12.77 -6.74
N TYR A 8 3.10 -11.98 -6.96
CA TYR A 8 3.70 -11.81 -8.28
C TYR A 8 5.22 -11.71 -8.15
N ASP A 9 5.91 -12.61 -8.86
CA ASP A 9 7.36 -12.83 -8.71
C ASP A 9 7.72 -13.14 -7.24
N ARG A 10 8.64 -12.39 -6.64
CA ARG A 10 9.07 -12.54 -5.24
C ARG A 10 8.22 -11.75 -4.24
N TRP A 11 7.21 -11.03 -4.72
CA TRP A 11 6.46 -10.06 -3.94
C TRP A 11 5.04 -10.56 -3.63
N HIS A 12 4.62 -10.36 -2.38
CA HIS A 12 3.25 -10.44 -1.93
C HIS A 12 2.68 -9.02 -1.85
N TYR A 13 1.62 -8.77 -2.59
CA TYR A 13 0.92 -7.48 -2.62
C TYR A 13 -0.37 -7.57 -1.81
N SER A 14 -0.68 -6.50 -1.06
CA SER A 14 -1.99 -6.29 -0.46
C SER A 14 -2.50 -4.89 -0.80
N ILE A 15 -3.75 -4.81 -1.23
CA ILE A 15 -4.41 -3.56 -1.62
C ILE A 15 -5.74 -3.51 -0.91
N ALA A 16 -5.93 -2.46 -0.10
CA ALA A 16 -7.13 -2.35 0.72
C ALA A 16 -8.36 -2.02 -0.10
N HIS A 17 -9.51 -2.45 0.39
CA HIS A 17 -10.79 -1.92 -0.07
C HIS A 17 -11.06 -0.53 0.54
N VAL A 18 -11.57 0.38 -0.28
CA VAL A 18 -12.01 1.71 0.16
C VAL A 18 -13.51 1.91 -0.13
N PRO A 19 -14.25 2.60 0.77
CA PRO A 19 -13.81 3.10 2.07
C PRO A 19 -13.56 1.96 3.07
N PRO A 20 -12.63 2.14 4.03
CA PRO A 20 -12.29 1.12 5.01
C PRO A 20 -13.47 0.84 5.95
N ALA A 21 -13.62 -0.42 6.35
CA ALA A 21 -14.73 -0.87 7.19
C ALA A 21 -14.63 -0.41 8.66
N SER A 22 -13.42 -0.06 9.12
CA SER A 22 -13.14 0.39 10.48
C SER A 22 -12.36 1.70 10.50
N SER A 23 -12.60 2.51 11.52
CA SER A 23 -11.76 3.66 11.86
C SER A 23 -10.44 3.20 12.50
N GLY A 24 -9.34 3.91 12.23
CA GLY A 24 -8.02 3.65 12.81
C GLY A 24 -6.92 3.75 11.77
N LYS A 25 -5.74 3.23 12.09
CA LYS A 25 -4.64 3.08 11.13
C LYS A 25 -5.06 2.14 10.00
N ILE A 26 -4.97 2.61 8.76
CA ILE A 26 -5.37 1.89 7.54
C ILE A 26 -4.14 1.73 6.66
N VAL A 27 -3.75 0.49 6.38
CA VAL A 27 -2.80 0.17 5.30
C VAL A 27 -3.59 0.19 4.01
N LEU A 28 -3.21 1.02 3.04
CA LEU A 28 -3.89 1.11 1.74
C LEU A 28 -3.21 0.23 0.69
N TYR A 29 -1.89 0.14 0.77
CA TYR A 29 -1.06 -0.60 -0.15
C TYR A 29 0.15 -1.13 0.61
N SER A 30 0.42 -2.43 0.48
CA SER A 30 1.65 -3.03 0.98
C SER A 30 2.25 -3.98 -0.03
N MET A 31 3.57 -4.11 0.06
CA MET A 31 4.34 -5.04 -0.74
C MET A 31 5.41 -5.67 0.15
N ALA A 32 5.37 -6.99 0.28
CA ALA A 32 6.30 -7.77 1.10
C ALA A 32 7.08 -8.77 0.24
N CYS A 33 8.38 -8.92 0.47
CA CYS A 33 9.23 -9.84 -0.28
C CYS A 33 9.35 -11.17 0.47
N ILE A 34 9.20 -12.31 -0.23
CA ILE A 34 9.44 -13.65 0.34
C ILE A 34 10.96 -13.96 0.44
N GLY A 35 11.80 -13.14 -0.20
CA GLY A 35 13.27 -13.21 -0.17
C GLY A 35 13.88 -12.47 1.03
N PRO A 36 14.79 -11.47 0.88
CA PRO A 36 15.13 -10.61 2.01
C PRO A 36 13.82 -10.02 2.53
N LEU A 37 13.45 -10.41 3.75
CA LEU A 37 12.11 -10.32 4.29
C LEU A 37 11.77 -8.86 4.64
N GLN A 38 11.49 -8.07 3.61
CA GLN A 38 11.19 -6.64 3.71
C GLN A 38 9.72 -6.40 3.40
N CYS A 39 9.12 -5.43 4.09
CA CYS A 39 7.76 -4.97 3.89
C CYS A 39 7.74 -3.45 3.76
N ASP A 40 7.18 -2.97 2.65
CA ASP A 40 6.82 -1.58 2.45
C ASP A 40 5.31 -1.42 2.61
N GLU A 41 4.87 -0.50 3.46
CA GLU A 41 3.47 -0.15 3.67
C GLU A 41 3.22 1.34 3.50
N TYR A 42 2.10 1.64 2.86
CA TYR A 42 1.60 2.98 2.65
C TYR A 42 0.17 3.04 3.12
N GLY A 43 -0.14 4.06 3.92
CA GLY A 43 -1.43 4.12 4.58
C GLY A 43 -1.75 5.46 5.20
N ILE A 44 -2.79 5.44 6.02
CA ILE A 44 -3.27 6.58 6.80
C ILE A 44 -3.25 6.17 8.28
N ASP A 45 -2.70 7.03 9.15
CA ASP A 45 -2.68 6.79 10.58
C ASP A 45 -4.03 7.12 11.25
N GLU A 46 -4.09 6.95 12.57
CA GLU A 46 -5.31 7.19 13.36
C GLU A 46 -5.78 8.65 13.32
N ASP A 47 -4.87 9.60 13.08
CA ASP A 47 -5.15 11.02 12.94
C ASP A 47 -5.57 11.41 11.52
N GLY A 48 -5.65 10.44 10.61
CA GLY A 48 -5.97 10.71 9.21
C GLY A 48 -4.78 11.22 8.39
N ARG A 49 -3.54 11.10 8.89
CA ARG A 49 -2.34 11.57 8.20
C ARG A 49 -1.67 10.45 7.39
N PRO A 50 -1.19 10.73 6.17
CA PRO A 50 -0.44 9.77 5.38
C PRO A 50 0.86 9.31 6.06
N TYR A 51 1.16 8.02 5.99
CA TYR A 51 2.42 7.46 6.46
C TYR A 51 3.02 6.46 5.47
N TYR A 52 4.33 6.27 5.63
CA TYR A 52 5.10 5.17 5.06
C TYR A 52 5.77 4.39 6.19
N ARG A 53 5.74 3.07 6.08
CA ARG A 53 6.44 2.16 6.99
C ARG A 53 7.27 1.18 6.20
N TYR A 54 8.52 1.02 6.62
CA TYR A 54 9.43 0.00 6.13
C TYR A 54 9.83 -0.88 7.31
N GLU A 55 9.65 -2.18 7.17
CA GLU A 55 10.00 -3.16 8.20
C GLU A 55 10.68 -4.38 7.59
N TRP A 56 11.72 -4.85 8.25
CA TRP A 56 12.22 -6.22 8.11
C TRP A 56 11.33 -7.16 8.94
N ILE A 57 10.76 -8.19 8.32
CA ILE A 57 9.86 -9.15 8.94
C ILE A 57 10.64 -10.12 9.84
N GLU A 58 11.84 -10.53 9.43
CA GLU A 58 12.84 -11.15 10.32
C GLU A 58 13.80 -10.08 10.78
N ASN A 59 13.52 -9.50 11.95
CA ASN A 59 14.20 -8.30 12.45
C ASN A 59 15.43 -8.59 13.33
N ASP A 60 15.74 -9.85 13.64
CA ASP A 60 16.82 -10.25 14.56
C ASP A 60 18.20 -9.64 14.24
N LEU A 61 18.44 -9.27 12.97
CA LEU A 61 19.70 -8.68 12.50
C LEU A 61 19.57 -7.27 11.90
N TYR A 62 18.34 -6.79 11.67
CA TYR A 62 18.07 -5.59 10.87
C TYR A 62 16.98 -4.68 11.48
N GLU A 63 16.63 -4.86 12.75
CA GLU A 63 15.61 -4.05 13.44
C GLU A 63 15.92 -2.55 13.39
N ASP A 64 17.20 -2.16 13.48
CA ASP A 64 17.65 -0.77 13.44
C ASP A 64 17.35 -0.07 12.09
N ASP A 65 17.09 -0.84 11.03
CA ASP A 65 16.73 -0.31 9.71
C ASP A 65 15.22 -0.05 9.56
N ASN A 66 14.40 -0.52 10.51
CA ASN A 66 12.96 -0.31 10.49
C ASN A 66 12.63 1.18 10.66
N MET A 67 11.70 1.69 9.86
CA MET A 67 11.29 3.09 9.95
C MET A 67 9.80 3.26 9.74
N THR A 68 9.23 4.22 10.45
CA THR A 68 7.92 4.79 10.16
C THR A 68 8.07 6.29 10.07
N ARG A 69 7.52 6.90 9.01
CA ARG A 69 7.53 8.34 8.83
C ARG A 69 6.23 8.84 8.22
N SER A 70 5.84 10.06 8.58
CA SER A 70 4.79 10.77 7.88
C SER A 70 5.24 11.13 6.46
N ILE A 71 4.32 11.07 5.51
CA ILE A 71 4.54 11.49 4.12
C ILE A 71 3.48 12.52 3.73
N SER A 72 3.68 13.24 2.63
CA SER A 72 2.63 14.13 2.12
C SER A 72 1.50 13.35 1.46
N GLU A 73 0.32 13.96 1.40
CA GLU A 73 -0.85 13.46 0.66
C GLU A 73 -0.48 13.16 -0.81
N ASP A 74 0.22 14.10 -1.47
CA ASP A 74 0.72 13.93 -2.84
C ASP A 74 1.67 12.74 -2.98
N SER A 75 2.52 12.48 -1.98
CA SER A 75 3.45 11.34 -2.01
C SER A 75 2.70 10.02 -1.94
N LEU A 76 1.70 9.93 -1.05
CA LEU A 76 0.86 8.75 -0.92
C LEU A 76 0.10 8.46 -2.22
N ILE A 77 -0.56 9.48 -2.78
CA ILE A 77 -1.30 9.37 -4.06
C ILE A 77 -0.35 8.91 -5.17
N LYS A 78 0.82 9.55 -5.30
CA LYS A 78 1.78 9.23 -6.36
C LYS A 78 2.29 7.79 -6.27
N VAL A 79 2.55 7.27 -5.06
CA VAL A 79 2.98 5.88 -4.88
C VAL A 79 1.90 4.90 -5.35
N ILE A 80 0.65 5.15 -4.98
CA ILE A 80 -0.47 4.27 -5.36
C ILE A 80 -0.77 4.38 -6.86
N GLU A 81 -0.69 5.57 -7.45
CA GLU A 81 -0.80 5.77 -8.91
C GLU A 81 0.31 5.02 -9.67
N ASN A 82 1.54 5.06 -9.16
CA ASN A 82 2.67 4.30 -9.73
C ASN A 82 2.44 2.79 -9.64
N ALA A 83 1.95 2.29 -8.49
CA ALA A 83 1.58 0.89 -8.33
C ALA A 83 0.48 0.47 -9.33
N GLY A 84 -0.58 1.27 -9.46
CA GLY A 84 -1.63 1.03 -10.44
C GLY A 84 -1.14 1.05 -11.89
N SER A 85 -0.18 1.93 -12.22
CA SER A 85 0.48 1.96 -13.54
C SER A 85 1.33 0.72 -13.79
N TYR A 86 2.05 0.24 -12.77
CA TYR A 86 2.81 -1.00 -12.82
C TYR A 86 1.89 -2.20 -13.08
N PHE A 87 0.78 -2.31 -12.33
CA PHE A 87 -0.17 -3.40 -12.49
C PHE A 87 -0.87 -3.38 -13.86
N ARG A 88 -1.24 -2.20 -14.40
CA ARG A 88 -1.81 -2.10 -15.76
C ARG A 88 -0.90 -2.65 -16.86
N LYS A 89 0.41 -2.62 -16.65
CA LYS A 89 1.40 -3.16 -17.60
C LYS A 89 1.71 -4.64 -17.36
N GLY A 90 1.28 -5.18 -16.22
CA GLY A 90 1.47 -6.58 -15.84
C GLY A 90 0.67 -7.53 -16.73
N GLN A 91 1.21 -8.74 -16.92
CA GLN A 91 0.58 -9.81 -17.71
C GLN A 91 0.13 -10.98 -16.81
N PHE A 92 -0.24 -10.71 -15.56
CA PHE A 92 -0.65 -11.71 -14.57
C PHE A 92 -2.14 -11.56 -14.21
N PRO A 93 -2.80 -12.62 -13.70
CA PRO A 93 -4.26 -12.66 -13.56
C PRO A 93 -4.86 -11.52 -12.73
N GLU A 94 -4.19 -11.13 -11.65
CA GLU A 94 -4.67 -10.13 -10.69
C GLU A 94 -4.37 -8.69 -11.13
N ALA A 95 -3.60 -8.49 -12.20
CA ALA A 95 -3.09 -7.20 -12.65
C ALA A 95 -4.19 -6.15 -12.86
N MET A 96 -5.28 -6.53 -13.55
CA MET A 96 -6.39 -5.62 -13.82
C MET A 96 -7.19 -5.29 -12.56
N ALA A 97 -7.41 -6.27 -11.69
CA ALA A 97 -8.10 -6.05 -10.42
C ALA A 97 -7.27 -5.14 -9.49
N ALA A 98 -5.96 -5.37 -9.43
CA ALA A 98 -5.03 -4.55 -8.66
C ALA A 98 -4.96 -3.11 -9.17
N ALA A 99 -4.92 -2.92 -10.49
CA ALA A 99 -4.99 -1.59 -11.09
C ALA A 99 -6.29 -0.86 -10.73
N SER A 100 -7.45 -1.54 -10.85
CA SER A 100 -8.76 -0.99 -10.48
C SER A 100 -8.80 -0.59 -9.00
N ALA A 101 -8.30 -1.45 -8.12
CA ALA A 101 -8.24 -1.15 -6.68
C ALA A 101 -7.35 0.08 -6.38
N CYS A 102 -6.20 0.23 -7.05
CA CYS A 102 -5.38 1.43 -6.92
C CYS A 102 -6.12 2.70 -7.39
N GLU A 103 -6.89 2.62 -8.49
CA GLU A 103 -7.68 3.75 -9.00
C GLU A 103 -8.80 4.16 -8.03
N GLU A 104 -9.48 3.19 -7.43
CA GLU A 104 -10.49 3.41 -6.39
C GLU A 104 -9.88 4.11 -5.16
N ILE A 105 -8.72 3.64 -4.69
CA ILE A 105 -8.00 4.26 -3.56
C ILE A 105 -7.63 5.71 -3.91
N VAL A 106 -7.10 5.97 -5.11
CA VAL A 106 -6.70 7.31 -5.52
C VAL A 106 -7.91 8.26 -5.60
N ALA A 107 -9.04 7.80 -6.13
CA ALA A 107 -10.27 8.58 -6.16
C ALA A 107 -10.73 8.92 -4.74
N TRP A 108 -10.77 7.93 -3.85
CA TRP A 108 -11.14 8.11 -2.45
C TRP A 108 -10.20 9.07 -1.70
N LEU A 109 -8.89 8.97 -1.89
CA LEU A 109 -7.90 9.89 -1.29
C LEU A 109 -8.13 11.33 -1.76
N LYS A 110 -8.36 11.52 -3.08
CA LYS A 110 -8.63 12.84 -3.66
C LYS A 110 -9.91 13.46 -3.09
N GLU A 111 -10.94 12.67 -2.84
CA GLU A 111 -12.16 13.13 -2.16
C GLU A 111 -11.92 13.44 -0.69
N LYS A 112 -11.21 12.56 0.03
CA LYS A 112 -10.91 12.71 1.47
C LYS A 112 -10.14 14.00 1.78
N TYR A 113 -9.17 14.36 0.93
CA TYR A 113 -8.36 15.56 1.11
C TYR A 113 -8.88 16.78 0.34
N ARG A 114 -10.04 16.66 -0.32
CA ARG A 114 -10.72 17.80 -0.94
C ARG A 114 -11.26 18.70 0.17
N LYS A 115 -10.60 19.83 0.40
CA LYS A 115 -11.10 20.90 1.27
C LYS A 115 -12.40 21.50 0.76
#